data_AF-A0A958DDI9-F1
#
_entry.id   AF-A0A958DDI9-F1
#
_cell.length_a   1.000
_cell.length_b   1.000
_cell.length_c   1.000
_cell.angle_alpha   90.00
_cell.angle_beta   90.00
_cell.angle_gamma   90.00
#
_symmetry.space_group_name_H-M   'P 1'
#
loop_
_entity.id
_entity.type
_entity.pdbx_description
1 polymer ?
#
loop_
_entity_poly.entity_id
_entity_poly.type
_entity_poly.pdbx_seq_one_letter_code
_entity_poly.pdbx_strand_id
1 'polypeptide(L)'
;LASDASERGSFMHTMASNLSQLAFDYLDAPVAIVGARNWITPAAELEDAFFPQTSWILDTIHERVLPLPGYQASGDHGVQTIMQRNLRGI
;
A
#
# COMPACT_ATOMS: atom_id res chain seq x y z
N LEU A 1 2.81 3.65 -5.32
CA LEU A 1 4.01 2.82 -5.55
C LEU A 1 3.68 1.39 -5.18
N ALA A 2 4.06 0.40 -6.00
CA ALA A 2 3.83 -1.01 -5.73
C ALA A 2 5.13 -1.81 -5.85
N SER A 3 5.39 -2.75 -4.94
CA SER A 3 6.57 -3.61 -4.96
C SER A 3 6.34 -4.90 -4.18
N ASP A 4 6.92 -6.00 -4.64
CA ASP A 4 6.90 -7.30 -3.96
C ASP A 4 7.84 -7.36 -2.74
N ALA A 5 8.65 -6.32 -2.51
CA ALA A 5 9.39 -6.19 -1.25
C ALA A 5 8.42 -5.94 -0.08
N SER A 6 8.78 -6.43 1.11
CA SER A 6 8.05 -6.13 2.35
C SER A 6 7.89 -4.62 2.51
N GLU A 7 6.67 -4.16 2.77
CA GLU A 7 6.36 -2.72 2.84
C GLU A 7 7.23 -2.02 3.89
N ARG A 8 7.31 -2.58 5.10
CA ARG A 8 8.06 -2.00 6.22
C ARG A 8 9.55 -2.01 5.92
N GLY A 9 10.14 -0.81 5.92
CA GLY A 9 11.57 -0.62 5.64
C GLY A 9 11.93 -0.69 4.15
N SER A 10 10.93 -0.76 3.26
CA SER A 10 11.16 -0.76 1.81
C SER A 10 11.80 0.55 1.32
N PHE A 11 12.60 0.45 0.26
CA PHE A 11 13.07 1.60 -0.52
C PHE A 11 11.93 2.48 -1.06
N MET A 12 10.71 1.92 -1.18
CA MET A 12 9.52 2.70 -1.54
C MET A 12 9.25 3.86 -0.57
N HIS A 13 9.61 3.74 0.71
CA HIS A 13 9.48 4.84 1.66
C HIS A 13 10.44 5.99 1.36
N THR A 14 11.67 5.69 0.91
CA THR A 14 12.62 6.71 0.43
C THR A 14 12.08 7.43 -0.80
N MET A 15 11.55 6.68 -1.78
CA MET A 15 10.91 7.29 -2.96
C MET A 15 9.72 8.15 -2.58
N ALA A 16 8.84 7.68 -1.70
CA ALA A 16 7.65 8.43 -1.27
C ALA A 16 8.03 9.70 -0.51
N SER A 17 9.04 9.65 0.35
CA SER A 17 9.58 10.83 1.03
C SER A 17 10.14 11.85 0.03
N ASN A 18 10.94 11.41 -0.94
CA ASN A 18 11.49 12.30 -1.96
C ASN A 18 10.40 12.92 -2.84
N LEU A 19 9.43 12.13 -3.31
CA LEU A 19 8.33 12.64 -4.13
C LEU A 19 7.47 13.66 -3.36
N SER A 20 7.20 13.38 -2.09
CA SER A 20 6.44 14.30 -1.23
C SER A 20 7.18 15.63 -0.98
N GLN A 21 8.52 15.62 -0.95
CA GLN A 21 9.32 16.84 -0.76
C GLN A 21 9.53 17.62 -2.06
N LEU A 22 9.80 16.91 -3.16
CA LEU A 22 10.21 17.51 -4.43
C LEU A 22 9.03 17.92 -5.31
N ALA A 23 7.86 17.32 -5.11
CA ALA A 23 6.71 17.49 -5.99
C ALA A 23 5.39 17.72 -5.24
N PHE A 24 5.43 18.19 -3.98
CA PHE A 24 4.23 18.38 -3.15
C PHE A 24 3.09 19.11 -3.87
N ASP A 25 3.41 20.25 -4.50
CA ASP A 25 2.43 21.10 -5.18
C ASP A 25 1.82 20.43 -6.44
N TYR A 26 2.38 19.30 -6.89
CA TYR A 26 1.90 18.51 -8.02
C TYR A 26 1.15 17.24 -7.59
N LEU A 27 0.99 16.99 -6.28
CA LEU A 27 0.31 15.80 -5.77
C LEU A 27 -1.16 16.10 -5.45
N ASP A 28 -2.08 15.46 -6.17
CA ASP A 28 -3.51 15.51 -5.87
C ASP A 28 -3.91 14.69 -4.64
N ALA A 29 -3.02 13.79 -4.18
CA ALA A 29 -3.23 12.90 -3.04
C ALA A 29 -1.91 12.49 -2.38
N PRO A 30 -1.93 11.99 -1.13
CA PRO A 30 -0.76 11.43 -0.48
C PRO A 30 -0.16 10.27 -1.27
N VAL A 31 1.17 10.13 -1.25
CA VAL A 31 1.85 9.00 -1.91
C VAL A 31 1.45 7.70 -1.22
N ALA A 32 0.65 6.88 -1.90
CA ALA A 32 0.26 5.57 -1.42
C ALA A 32 1.31 4.51 -1.80
N ILE A 33 1.59 3.61 -0.85
CA ILE A 33 2.52 2.49 -1.00
C ILE A 33 1.72 1.20 -0.80
N VAL A 34 1.97 0.23 -1.67
CA VAL A 34 1.47 -1.15 -1.57
C VAL A 34 2.69 -2.06 -1.62
N GLY A 35 3.03 -2.69 -0.49
CA GLY A 35 4.11 -3.66 -0.40
C GLY A 35 3.63 -5.04 0.00
N ALA A 36 4.52 -6.03 -0.06
CA ALA A 36 4.27 -7.34 0.53
C ALA A 36 4.10 -7.22 2.04
N ARG A 37 3.43 -8.22 2.64
CA ARG A 37 3.22 -8.28 4.09
C ARG A 37 4.57 -8.34 4.85
N ASN A 38 4.57 -7.89 6.10
CA ASN A 38 5.77 -7.83 6.93
C ASN A 38 6.07 -9.17 7.62
N TRP A 39 6.26 -10.23 6.82
CA TRP A 39 6.52 -11.60 7.28
C TRP A 39 7.60 -12.27 6.40
N ILE A 40 8.08 -13.46 6.78
CA ILE A 40 9.04 -14.26 5.98
C ILE A 40 8.34 -14.90 4.79
N THR A 41 8.72 -14.58 3.55
CA THR A 41 8.08 -15.09 2.31
C THR A 41 7.57 -16.53 2.43
N PRO A 42 6.27 -16.78 2.19
CA PRO A 42 5.68 -18.11 2.32
C PRO A 42 6.17 -19.11 1.25
N ALA A 43 5.64 -20.33 1.32
CA ALA A 43 5.62 -21.23 0.17
C ALA A 43 4.73 -20.70 -0.97
N ALA A 44 4.94 -21.19 -2.19
CA ALA A 44 4.31 -20.69 -3.41
C ALA A 44 2.77 -20.66 -3.35
N GLU A 45 2.18 -21.62 -2.65
CA GLU A 45 0.72 -21.78 -2.51
C GLU A 45 0.06 -20.66 -1.70
N LEU A 46 0.84 -19.84 -0.98
CA LEU A 46 0.35 -18.75 -0.14
C LEU A 46 0.82 -17.36 -0.64
N GLU A 47 1.42 -17.30 -1.83
CA GLU A 47 1.93 -16.05 -2.43
C GLU A 47 0.82 -15.00 -2.61
N ASP A 48 -0.38 -15.42 -2.99
CA ASP A 48 -1.53 -14.52 -3.21
C ASP A 48 -1.95 -13.75 -1.94
N ALA A 49 -1.69 -14.33 -0.77
CA ALA A 49 -1.96 -13.70 0.52
C ALA A 49 -0.81 -12.80 1.00
N PHE A 50 0.36 -12.90 0.37
CA PHE A 50 1.59 -12.26 0.80
C PHE A 50 2.00 -11.09 -0.10
N PHE A 51 2.05 -11.31 -1.41
CA PHE A 51 2.47 -10.33 -2.40
C PHE A 51 1.31 -9.41 -2.82
N PRO A 52 1.63 -8.17 -3.25
CA PRO A 52 0.64 -7.25 -3.80
C PRO A 52 -0.20 -7.88 -4.91
N GLN A 53 -1.52 -7.87 -4.71
CA GLN A 53 -2.49 -8.28 -5.72
C GLN A 53 -3.05 -7.08 -6.47
N THR A 54 -3.57 -7.30 -7.67
CA THR A 54 -4.27 -6.27 -8.45
C THR A 54 -5.36 -5.58 -7.63
N SER A 55 -6.10 -6.35 -6.82
CA SER A 55 -7.14 -5.81 -5.96
C SER A 55 -6.58 -4.88 -4.87
N TRP A 56 -5.42 -5.18 -4.29
CA TRP A 56 -4.81 -4.32 -3.26
C TRP A 56 -4.42 -2.96 -3.83
N ILE A 57 -3.96 -2.94 -5.08
CA ILE A 57 -3.64 -1.69 -5.79
C ILE A 57 -4.91 -0.88 -6.06
N LEU A 58 -5.97 -1.52 -6.55
CA LEU A 58 -7.25 -0.86 -6.82
C LEU A 58 -7.93 -0.36 -5.54
N ASP A 59 -7.96 -1.17 -4.48
CA ASP A 59 -8.45 -0.81 -3.15
C ASP A 59 -7.69 0.40 -2.61
N THR A 60 -6.35 0.38 -2.71
CA THR A 60 -5.50 1.51 -2.29
C THR A 60 -5.79 2.79 -3.08
N ILE A 61 -5.99 2.70 -4.40
CA ILE A 61 -6.37 3.86 -5.22
C ILE A 61 -7.73 4.38 -4.76
N HIS A 62 -8.73 3.50 -4.64
CA HIS A 62 -10.09 3.85 -4.26
C HIS A 62 -10.15 4.52 -2.87
N GLU A 63 -9.42 3.99 -1.90
CA GLU A 63 -9.52 4.42 -0.50
C GLU A 63 -8.56 5.55 -0.11
N ARG A 64 -7.43 5.72 -0.81
CA ARG A 64 -6.37 6.68 -0.42
C ARG A 64 -6.06 7.75 -1.46
N VAL A 65 -6.48 7.59 -2.71
CA VAL A 65 -6.15 8.50 -3.81
C VAL A 65 -7.41 9.15 -4.36
N LEU A 66 -8.31 8.35 -4.93
CA LEU A 66 -9.52 8.81 -5.60
C LEU A 66 -10.56 7.70 -5.60
N PRO A 67 -11.75 7.92 -5.02
CA PRO A 67 -12.85 6.95 -5.07
C PRO A 67 -13.24 6.62 -6.52
N LEU A 68 -13.04 5.36 -6.89
CA LEU A 68 -13.38 4.82 -8.21
C LEU A 68 -14.91 4.58 -8.32
N PRO A 69 -15.62 5.21 -9.27
CA PRO A 69 -17.07 5.04 -9.42
C PRO A 69 -17.47 3.59 -9.67
N GLY A 70 -18.42 3.08 -8.89
CA GLY A 70 -18.92 1.70 -9.02
C GLY A 70 -17.95 0.61 -8.56
N TYR A 71 -16.77 0.97 -8.05
CA TYR A 71 -15.83 0.03 -7.46
C TYR A 71 -16.19 -0.25 -6.01
N GLN A 72 -16.20 -1.53 -5.63
CA GLN A 72 -16.37 -1.97 -4.26
C GLN A 72 -15.07 -2.62 -3.81
N ALA A 73 -14.48 -2.07 -2.74
CA ALA A 73 -13.20 -2.55 -2.23
C ALA A 73 -13.29 -3.99 -1.75
N SER A 74 -12.28 -4.79 -2.08
CA SER A 74 -12.20 -6.20 -1.71
C SER A 74 -11.56 -6.43 -0.34
N GLY A 75 -10.72 -5.49 0.09
CA GLY A 75 -10.10 -5.47 1.41
C GLY A 75 -9.83 -4.05 1.89
N ASP A 76 -9.59 -3.92 3.20
CA ASP A 76 -9.37 -2.64 3.85
C ASP A 76 -7.89 -2.21 3.74
N HIS A 77 -7.68 -1.14 2.99
CA HIS A 77 -6.42 -0.46 2.72
C HIS A 77 -6.47 1.02 3.17
N GLY A 78 -7.45 1.37 3.99
CA GLY A 78 -7.69 2.73 4.46
C GLY A 78 -6.66 3.17 5.50
N VAL A 79 -6.63 4.49 5.76
CA VAL A 79 -5.71 5.10 6.72
C VAL A 79 -5.87 4.51 8.13
N GLN A 80 -7.11 4.19 8.53
CA GLN A 80 -7.40 3.58 9.83
C GLN A 80 -6.74 2.21 9.97
N THR A 81 -6.77 1.39 8.91
CA THR A 81 -6.15 0.07 8.94
C THR A 81 -4.63 0.15 9.04
N ILE A 82 -4.00 1.13 8.40
CA ILE A 82 -2.56 1.39 8.55
C ILE A 82 -2.24 1.72 10.02
N MET A 83 -3.01 2.62 10.64
CA MET A 83 -2.84 2.96 12.07
C MET A 83 -3.00 1.73 12.97
N GLN A 84 -4.04 0.93 12.76
CA GLN A 84 -4.30 -0.28 13.54
C GLN A 84 -3.18 -1.33 13.40
N ARG A 85 -2.67 -1.53 12.18
CA ARG A 85 -1.55 -2.44 11.91
C ARG A 85 -0.27 -1.98 12.61
N ASN A 86 0.04 -0.70 12.52
CA ASN A 86 1.19 -0.10 13.22
C ASN A 86 1.09 -0.25 14.74
N LEU A 87 -0.08 -0.03 15.34
CA LEU A 87 -0.29 -0.23 16.78
C LEU A 87 -0.10 -1.68 17.20
N ARG A 88 -0.41 -2.64 16.32
CA ARG A 88 -0.26 -4.08 16.57
C ARG A 88 1.13 -4.61 16.19
N GLY A 89 1.99 -3.81 15.58
CA GLY A 89 3.31 -4.23 15.10
C GLY A 89 3.27 -5.22 13.93
N ILE A 90 2.16 -5.29 13.19
CA ILE A 90 1.98 -6.15 12.00
C ILE A 90 2.07 -5.32 10.72
#